data_AF-A0A5N6NCV8-F1
#
_entry.id   AF-A0A5N6NCV8-F1
#
_cell.length_a   1.000
_cell.length_b   1.000
_cell.length_c   1.000
_cell.angle_alpha   90.00
_cell.angle_beta   90.00
_cell.angle_gamma   90.00
#
_symmetry.space_group_name_H-M   'P 1'
#
loop_
_entity.id
_entity.type
_entity.pdbx_description
1 polymer ?
#
loop_
_entity_poly.entity_id
_entity_poly.type
_entity_poly.pdbx_seq_one_letter_code
_entity_poly.pdbx_strand_id
1 'polypeptide(L)'
;MTTELMEITEAEDASEFTLAEFLEMEHLYRKQGKEVKQQEFCVELATKFSGSANRNGKSIITWDQVHTWFLDRQLFSAVKSKSSVVDSDVVKNKLAILNSSPSAIKNLVALSKAQSVAEKPKKPKAQRVEEISELSFEALSAKDSAWFDVATFLTFRVMYTGELEVRVRFSGFSHDEDEWVNIRSGIRERSIPLEPSECHKVKVGDLLLCYRANEDHALYSDAHVVRIERQLHDKENCTCTFVVRFQYDNAEVGLNCKEVCYRPS
;
A
#
# COMPACT_ATOMS: atom_id res chain seq x y z
N MET A 1 32.70 30.98 -10.82
CA MET A 1 31.94 29.96 -11.58
C MET A 1 31.02 29.29 -10.59
N THR A 2 29.80 29.81 -10.51
CA THR A 2 28.73 29.34 -9.64
C THR A 2 27.91 28.33 -10.44
N THR A 3 27.98 27.06 -10.08
CA THR A 3 27.08 26.03 -10.58
C THR A 3 25.79 26.10 -9.78
N GLU A 4 24.74 26.63 -10.41
CA GLU A 4 23.35 26.60 -9.93
C GLU A 4 22.92 25.15 -9.67
N LEU A 5 22.43 24.90 -8.45
CA LEU A 5 21.59 23.75 -8.16
C LEU A 5 20.30 23.92 -8.97
N MET A 6 20.04 22.97 -9.87
CA MET A 6 18.71 22.76 -10.42
C MET A 6 17.78 22.39 -9.25
N GLU A 7 16.98 23.35 -8.82
CA GLU A 7 15.79 23.11 -8.01
C GLU A 7 14.94 22.08 -8.76
N ILE A 8 14.80 20.89 -8.18
CA ILE A 8 13.79 19.93 -8.58
C ILE A 8 12.47 20.53 -8.12
N THR A 9 11.89 21.37 -8.99
CA THR A 9 10.55 21.90 -8.83
C THR A 9 9.62 20.74 -8.56
N GLU A 10 8.97 20.79 -7.39
CA GLU A 10 7.80 20.02 -7.04
C GLU A 10 6.90 19.91 -8.27
N ALA A 11 6.71 18.70 -8.79
CA ALA A 11 5.65 18.43 -9.74
C ALA A 11 4.33 18.44 -8.96
N GLU A 12 3.94 19.64 -8.51
CA GLU A 12 2.60 19.95 -8.03
C GLU A 12 1.60 19.71 -9.17
N ASP A 13 0.52 19.02 -8.81
CA ASP A 13 -0.77 19.01 -9.51
C ASP A 13 -0.86 18.26 -10.85
N ALA A 14 -0.42 17.01 -10.89
CA ALA A 14 -1.04 16.04 -11.80
C ALA A 14 -2.48 15.81 -11.33
N SER A 15 -3.44 16.51 -11.95
CA SER A 15 -4.80 16.65 -11.41
C SER A 15 -5.47 15.30 -11.14
N GLU A 16 -5.76 15.10 -9.86
CA GLU A 16 -6.24 13.87 -9.26
C GLU A 16 -7.77 13.74 -9.41
N PHE A 17 -8.29 12.57 -9.83
CA PHE A 17 -9.74 12.33 -9.87
C PHE A 17 -10.31 12.14 -8.46
N THR A 18 -11.50 12.67 -8.20
CA THR A 18 -12.23 12.37 -6.97
C THR A 18 -12.81 10.95 -7.03
N LEU A 19 -13.12 10.36 -5.87
CA LEU A 19 -13.72 9.02 -5.83
C LEU A 19 -15.04 8.94 -6.63
N ALA A 20 -15.86 9.99 -6.57
CA ALA A 20 -17.13 10.03 -7.30
C ALA A 20 -16.90 10.01 -8.83
N GLU A 21 -15.92 10.79 -9.30
CA GLU A 21 -15.53 10.87 -10.71
C GLU A 21 -14.97 9.54 -11.20
N PHE A 22 -14.08 8.92 -10.41
CA PHE A 22 -13.53 7.61 -10.72
C PHE A 22 -14.61 6.53 -10.82
N LEU A 23 -15.50 6.44 -9.83
CA LEU A 23 -16.59 5.45 -9.84
C LEU A 23 -17.53 5.65 -11.03
N GLU A 24 -17.76 6.90 -11.42
CA GLU A 24 -18.52 7.22 -12.60
C GLU A 24 -17.81 6.79 -13.89
N MET A 25 -16.51 7.08 -14.04
CA MET A 25 -15.70 6.59 -15.16
C MET A 25 -15.67 5.06 -15.22
N GLU A 26 -15.55 4.38 -14.07
CA GLU A 26 -15.58 2.92 -14.00
C GLU A 26 -16.94 2.35 -14.39
N HIS A 27 -18.03 2.99 -13.97
CA HIS A 27 -19.37 2.62 -14.37
C HIS A 27 -19.57 2.79 -15.88
N LEU A 28 -19.16 3.92 -16.44
CA LEU A 28 -19.25 4.24 -17.86
C LEU A 28 -18.42 3.25 -18.69
N TYR A 29 -17.19 2.93 -18.27
CA TYR A 29 -16.34 1.93 -18.92
C TYR A 29 -17.03 0.55 -19.02
N ARG A 30 -17.65 0.10 -17.92
CA ARG A 30 -18.36 -1.19 -17.89
C ARG A 30 -19.62 -1.21 -18.76
N LYS A 31 -20.30 -0.06 -18.89
CA LYS A 31 -21.56 0.07 -19.62
C LYS A 31 -21.38 0.28 -21.12
N GLN A 32 -20.42 1.11 -21.52
CA GLN A 32 -20.27 1.61 -22.90
C GLN A 32 -19.12 0.96 -23.67
N GLY A 33 -18.19 0.28 -23.00
CA GLY A 33 -17.11 -0.47 -23.65
C GLY A 33 -16.29 0.37 -24.64
N LYS A 34 -16.55 0.22 -25.96
CA LYS A 34 -15.80 0.87 -27.05
C LYS A 34 -16.26 2.29 -27.42
N GLU A 35 -17.43 2.75 -26.96
CA GLU A 35 -17.96 4.09 -27.29
C GLU A 35 -17.21 5.23 -26.59
N VAL A 36 -16.41 4.89 -25.58
CA VAL A 36 -15.63 5.84 -24.78
C VAL A 36 -14.46 6.50 -25.54
N LYS A 37 -14.33 6.22 -26.85
CA LYS A 37 -13.26 6.73 -27.71
C LYS A 37 -13.56 8.08 -28.35
N GLN A 38 -14.79 8.57 -28.21
CA GLN A 38 -15.17 9.84 -28.81
C GLN A 38 -14.60 10.98 -27.98
N GLN A 39 -13.81 11.86 -28.61
CA GLN A 39 -13.27 13.05 -27.95
C GLN A 39 -14.39 13.89 -27.30
N GLU A 40 -15.55 13.98 -27.97
CA GLU A 40 -16.76 14.63 -27.47
C GLU A 40 -17.22 14.07 -26.12
N PHE A 41 -17.17 12.74 -25.94
CA PHE A 41 -17.50 12.08 -24.68
C PHE A 41 -16.51 12.45 -23.57
N CYS A 42 -15.21 12.42 -23.84
CA CYS A 42 -14.20 12.80 -22.86
C CYS A 42 -14.30 14.28 -22.47
N VAL A 43 -14.62 15.16 -23.43
CA VAL A 43 -14.87 16.59 -23.19
C VAL A 43 -16.12 16.80 -22.33
N GLU A 44 -17.23 16.12 -22.63
CA GLU A 44 -18.47 16.22 -21.85
C GLU A 44 -18.25 15.75 -20.41
N LEU A 45 -17.57 14.61 -20.23
CA LEU A 45 -17.32 14.05 -18.91
C LEU A 45 -16.35 14.91 -18.08
N ALA A 46 -15.30 15.45 -18.73
CA ALA A 46 -14.38 16.41 -18.08
C ALA A 46 -15.09 17.70 -17.66
N THR A 47 -15.98 18.22 -18.51
CA THR A 47 -16.79 19.42 -18.22
C THR A 47 -17.73 19.14 -17.04
N LYS A 48 -18.39 17.98 -17.03
CA LYS A 48 -19.26 17.55 -15.94
C LYS A 48 -18.51 17.46 -14.61
N PHE A 49 -17.34 16.82 -14.60
CA PHE A 49 -16.53 16.68 -13.39
C PHE A 49 -16.09 18.04 -12.88
N SER A 50 -15.52 18.87 -13.74
CA SER A 50 -15.03 20.20 -13.42
C SER A 50 -16.12 21.13 -12.88
N GLY A 51 -17.35 21.00 -13.38
CA GLY A 51 -18.51 21.76 -12.89
C GLY A 51 -19.20 21.16 -11.65
N SER A 52 -18.73 20.04 -11.13
CA SER A 52 -19.39 19.35 -10.01
C SER A 52 -19.04 19.98 -8.66
N ALA A 53 -19.99 19.94 -7.71
CA ALA A 53 -19.74 20.38 -6.33
C ALA A 53 -18.61 19.59 -5.62
N ASN A 54 -18.32 18.37 -6.10
CA ASN A 54 -17.23 17.52 -5.59
C ASN A 54 -15.83 18.06 -5.92
N ARG A 55 -15.74 19.06 -6.81
CA ARG A 55 -14.51 19.72 -7.25
C ARG A 55 -14.26 21.09 -6.62
N ASN A 56 -15.09 21.52 -5.67
CA ASN A 56 -14.92 22.82 -5.04
C ASN A 56 -13.52 22.93 -4.37
N GLY A 57 -12.68 23.84 -4.86
CA GLY A 57 -11.30 24.03 -4.39
C GLY A 57 -10.25 23.08 -4.98
N LYS A 58 -10.57 22.29 -6.01
CA LYS A 58 -9.63 21.43 -6.77
C LYS A 58 -9.40 21.95 -8.19
N SER A 59 -8.31 21.52 -8.82
CA SER A 59 -7.99 21.82 -10.23
C SER A 59 -9.08 21.33 -11.19
N ILE A 60 -9.16 21.92 -12.38
CA ILE A 60 -10.13 21.53 -13.42
C ILE A 60 -9.67 20.22 -14.07
N ILE A 61 -10.60 19.32 -14.39
CA ILE A 61 -10.29 18.13 -15.19
C ILE A 61 -10.28 18.49 -16.67
N THR A 62 -9.20 18.10 -17.33
CA THR A 62 -9.07 18.20 -18.78
C THR A 62 -9.65 16.95 -19.45
N TRP A 63 -10.11 17.10 -20.69
CA TRP A 63 -10.58 15.96 -21.48
C TRP A 63 -9.46 14.93 -21.73
N ASP A 64 -8.19 15.39 -21.77
CA ASP A 64 -7.01 14.54 -21.97
C ASP A 64 -6.78 13.59 -20.78
N GLN A 65 -7.01 14.06 -19.55
CA GLN A 65 -6.96 13.21 -18.35
C GLN A 65 -8.03 12.12 -18.39
N VAL A 66 -9.26 12.47 -18.77
CA VAL A 66 -10.35 11.51 -18.89
C VAL A 66 -10.06 10.51 -20.01
N HIS A 67 -9.59 10.99 -21.16
CA HIS A 67 -9.23 10.14 -22.30
C HIS A 67 -8.10 9.16 -21.96
N THR A 68 -7.04 9.64 -21.31
CA THR A 68 -5.91 8.83 -20.86
C THR A 68 -6.35 7.75 -19.88
N TRP A 69 -7.22 8.08 -18.91
CA TRP A 69 -7.79 7.10 -17.98
C TRP A 69 -8.46 5.92 -18.70
N PHE A 70 -9.26 6.19 -19.74
CA PHE A 70 -9.96 5.15 -20.50
C PHE A 70 -9.01 4.31 -21.39
N LEU A 71 -7.96 4.92 -21.95
CA LEU A 71 -6.92 4.21 -22.68
C LEU A 71 -6.15 3.24 -21.78
N ASP A 72 -5.70 3.73 -20.63
CA ASP A 72 -4.97 2.93 -19.64
C ASP A 72 -5.83 1.76 -19.13
N ARG A 73 -7.10 2.03 -18.86
CA ARG A 73 -8.06 1.00 -18.44
C ARG A 73 -8.25 -0.09 -19.49
N GLN A 74 -8.24 0.27 -20.77
CA GLN A 74 -8.33 -0.67 -21.89
C GLN A 74 -7.06 -1.51 -22.03
N LEU A 75 -5.88 -0.89 -21.94
CA LEU A 75 -4.59 -1.58 -21.96
C LEU A 75 -4.51 -2.59 -20.81
N PHE A 76 -4.86 -2.18 -19.60
CA PHE A 76 -4.89 -3.04 -18.43
C PHE A 76 -5.86 -4.23 -18.61
N SER A 77 -7.06 -3.99 -19.17
CA SER A 77 -8.02 -5.05 -19.47
C SER A 77 -7.49 -6.02 -20.54
N ALA A 78 -6.80 -5.52 -21.57
CA ALA A 78 -6.25 -6.35 -22.63
C ALA A 78 -5.06 -7.21 -22.17
N VAL A 79 -4.20 -6.67 -21.29
CA VAL A 79 -3.09 -7.42 -20.67
C VAL A 79 -3.64 -8.53 -19.78
N LYS A 80 -4.70 -8.25 -19.00
CA LYS A 80 -5.40 -9.25 -18.19
C LYS A 80 -6.01 -10.38 -19.03
N SER A 81 -6.50 -10.09 -20.24
CA SER A 81 -7.05 -11.09 -21.17
C SER A 81 -5.98 -11.91 -21.92
N LYS A 82 -4.77 -11.37 -22.12
CA LYS A 82 -3.67 -12.06 -22.81
C LYS A 82 -2.83 -12.95 -21.89
N SER A 83 -2.83 -12.69 -20.59
CA SER A 83 -2.09 -13.47 -19.59
C SER A 83 -2.76 -14.80 -19.22
N SER A 84 -3.89 -15.18 -19.83
CA SER A 84 -4.66 -16.39 -19.46
C SER A 84 -4.14 -17.70 -20.06
N VAL A 85 -2.85 -17.82 -20.35
CA VAL A 85 -2.24 -19.07 -20.83
C VAL A 85 -1.02 -19.45 -19.97
N VAL A 86 -1.18 -19.49 -18.64
CA VAL A 86 -0.40 -20.42 -17.79
C VAL A 86 -1.12 -20.64 -16.45
N ASP A 87 -1.33 -21.91 -16.15
CA ASP A 87 -1.86 -22.57 -14.95
C ASP A 87 -2.83 -21.82 -14.01
N SER A 88 -4.11 -22.17 -14.19
CA SER A 88 -5.22 -21.86 -13.31
C SER A 88 -5.19 -22.83 -12.12
N ASP A 89 -4.91 -22.31 -10.92
CA ASP A 89 -5.76 -22.53 -9.72
C ASP A 89 -5.23 -21.83 -8.45
N VAL A 90 -3.98 -21.34 -8.43
CA VAL A 90 -3.45 -20.52 -7.31
C VAL A 90 -3.94 -19.05 -7.38
N VAL A 91 -4.25 -18.55 -8.57
CA VAL A 91 -4.62 -17.13 -8.80
C VAL A 91 -6.08 -16.82 -8.39
N LYS A 92 -6.97 -17.82 -8.36
CA LYS A 92 -8.39 -17.61 -8.00
C LYS A 92 -8.55 -17.23 -6.52
N ASN A 93 -7.73 -17.80 -5.63
CA ASN A 93 -7.76 -17.48 -4.20
C ASN A 93 -7.13 -16.11 -3.88
N LYS A 94 -6.20 -15.63 -4.71
CA LYS A 94 -5.63 -14.27 -4.60
C LYS A 94 -6.60 -13.18 -5.09
N LEU A 95 -7.61 -13.55 -5.89
CA LEU A 95 -8.65 -12.64 -6.39
C LEU A 95 -9.88 -12.50 -5.46
N ALA A 96 -10.12 -13.46 -4.56
CA ALA A 96 -11.26 -13.41 -3.66
C ALA A 96 -11.10 -12.36 -2.54
N ILE A 97 -9.86 -12.03 -2.18
CA ILE A 97 -9.55 -11.00 -1.17
C ILE A 97 -9.63 -9.57 -1.78
N LEU A 98 -9.67 -9.44 -3.11
CA LEU A 98 -9.78 -8.17 -3.83
C LEU A 98 -11.20 -7.57 -3.85
N ASN A 99 -12.17 -8.18 -3.16
CA ASN A 99 -13.52 -7.64 -2.98
C ASN A 99 -13.65 -6.75 -1.74
N SER A 100 -12.57 -6.13 -1.26
CA SER A 100 -12.67 -5.01 -0.33
C SER A 100 -13.29 -3.82 -1.05
N SER A 101 -14.61 -3.78 -1.05
CA SER A 101 -15.44 -2.66 -1.51
C SER A 101 -14.81 -1.30 -1.15
N PRO A 102 -14.92 -0.25 -1.99
CA PRO A 102 -14.53 1.11 -1.63
C PRO A 102 -15.08 1.58 -0.27
N SER A 103 -16.18 0.98 0.18
CA SER A 103 -16.74 1.17 1.53
C SER A 103 -15.82 0.66 2.64
N ALA A 104 -15.08 -0.43 2.45
CA ALA A 104 -14.13 -0.96 3.44
C ALA A 104 -12.95 0.00 3.67
N ILE A 105 -12.48 0.67 2.61
CA ILE A 105 -11.35 1.61 2.68
C ILE A 105 -11.81 2.98 3.22
N LYS A 106 -12.99 3.44 2.81
CA LYS A 106 -13.65 4.59 3.46
C LYS A 106 -13.89 4.32 4.94
N ASN A 107 -14.25 3.08 5.31
CA ASN A 107 -14.37 2.67 6.70
C ASN A 107 -13.01 2.69 7.40
N LEU A 108 -11.91 2.20 6.80
CA LEU A 108 -10.57 2.26 7.41
C LEU A 108 -10.13 3.70 7.73
N VAL A 109 -10.32 4.64 6.80
CA VAL A 109 -9.99 6.08 7.01
C VAL A 109 -10.98 6.77 7.96
N ALA A 110 -12.24 6.34 7.99
CA ALA A 110 -13.22 6.86 8.94
C ALA A 110 -12.99 6.31 10.36
N LEU A 111 -12.54 5.06 10.49
CA LEU A 111 -12.19 4.40 11.75
C LEU A 111 -10.96 5.04 12.39
N SER A 112 -9.94 5.39 11.60
CA SER A 112 -8.76 6.09 12.10
C SER A 112 -9.09 7.50 12.62
N LYS A 113 -9.98 8.23 11.93
CA LYS A 113 -10.50 9.54 12.40
C LYS A 113 -11.35 9.43 13.67
N ALA A 114 -12.07 8.33 13.87
CA ALA A 114 -12.85 8.10 15.08
C ALA A 114 -11.97 7.75 16.30
N GLN A 115 -10.81 7.11 16.09
CA GLN A 115 -9.86 6.79 17.16
C GLN A 115 -9.04 7.99 17.64
N SER A 116 -8.89 9.05 16.83
CA SER A 116 -8.28 10.31 17.27
C SER A 116 -9.19 11.20 18.14
N VAL A 117 -10.44 10.80 18.38
CA VAL A 117 -11.40 11.55 19.21
C VAL A 117 -12.06 10.59 20.21
N ALA A 118 -11.30 10.09 21.18
CA ALA A 118 -11.86 9.32 22.28
C ALA A 118 -11.17 9.64 23.62
N GLU A 119 -11.62 10.73 24.24
CA GLU A 119 -11.63 10.80 25.71
C GLU A 119 -12.64 9.78 26.29
N LYS A 120 -12.40 9.41 27.55
CA LYS A 120 -12.88 8.22 28.30
C LYS A 120 -14.38 7.83 28.24
N PRO A 121 -14.72 6.55 28.56
CA PRO A 121 -15.87 5.83 28.02
C PRO A 121 -17.09 5.77 28.94
N LYS A 122 -18.29 5.63 28.36
CA LYS A 122 -19.47 5.01 28.98
C LYS A 122 -20.17 4.09 27.96
N LYS A 123 -20.06 2.77 28.19
CA LYS A 123 -20.73 1.64 27.48
C LYS A 123 -22.26 1.60 27.74
N PRO A 124 -23.04 0.66 27.16
CA PRO A 124 -22.87 -0.13 25.92
C PRO A 124 -24.13 -0.17 25.02
N LYS A 125 -23.97 -0.54 23.74
CA LYS A 125 -24.82 -1.55 23.07
C LYS A 125 -24.09 -2.14 21.87
N ALA A 126 -24.04 -3.47 21.90
CA ALA A 126 -23.17 -4.35 21.15
C ALA A 126 -23.69 -4.63 19.73
N GLN A 127 -22.85 -5.34 18.98
CA GLN A 127 -23.19 -6.14 17.80
C GLN A 127 -23.02 -5.46 16.43
N ARG A 128 -21.78 -5.01 16.15
CA ARG A 128 -21.11 -5.06 14.82
C ARG A 128 -19.64 -4.58 14.81
N VAL A 129 -18.96 -4.56 15.97
CA VAL A 129 -17.62 -3.94 16.12
C VAL A 129 -16.74 -4.80 17.04
N GLU A 130 -16.48 -6.05 16.66
CA GLU A 130 -15.57 -6.93 17.42
C GLU A 130 -14.46 -7.56 16.55
N GLU A 131 -14.28 -7.12 15.30
CA GLU A 131 -13.30 -7.73 14.38
C GLU A 131 -12.32 -6.73 13.73
N ILE A 132 -12.31 -5.45 14.14
CA ILE A 132 -11.46 -4.39 13.52
C ILE A 132 -10.59 -3.66 14.55
N SER A 133 -10.55 -4.10 15.81
CA SER A 133 -9.83 -3.39 16.88
C SER A 133 -8.39 -3.88 17.15
N GLU A 134 -7.78 -4.70 16.28
CA GLU A 134 -6.39 -5.17 16.49
C GLU A 134 -5.52 -5.24 15.21
N LEU A 135 -5.98 -4.79 14.04
CA LEU A 135 -5.14 -4.79 12.84
C LEU A 135 -4.17 -3.60 12.86
N SER A 136 -2.88 -3.90 13.05
CA SER A 136 -1.79 -2.95 12.90
C SER A 136 -1.16 -3.09 11.52
N PHE A 137 -0.72 -1.97 10.94
CA PHE A 137 -0.18 -1.94 9.59
C PHE A 137 1.23 -1.38 9.59
N GLU A 138 1.99 -1.78 8.58
CA GLU A 138 3.26 -1.19 8.20
C GLU A 138 3.21 -0.75 6.73
N ALA A 139 3.98 0.27 6.41
CA ALA A 139 4.03 0.88 5.09
C ALA A 139 5.48 1.02 4.61
N LEU A 140 5.68 0.77 3.31
CA LEU A 140 6.97 0.89 2.64
C LEU A 140 7.20 2.36 2.25
N SER A 141 8.21 3.00 2.83
CA SER A 141 8.62 4.36 2.46
C SER A 141 9.31 4.36 1.10
N ALA A 142 8.99 5.36 0.28
CA ALA A 142 9.65 5.58 -0.99
C ALA A 142 11.05 6.22 -0.84
N LYS A 143 11.36 6.82 0.31
CA LYS A 143 12.61 7.56 0.55
C LYS A 143 13.80 6.63 0.72
N ASP A 144 13.61 5.56 1.48
CA ASP A 144 14.68 4.66 1.90
C ASP A 144 14.39 3.18 1.61
N SER A 145 13.23 2.88 1.01
CA SER A 145 12.79 1.51 0.74
C SER A 145 12.73 0.62 2.00
N ALA A 146 12.41 1.20 3.14
CA ALA A 146 12.21 0.51 4.41
C ALA A 146 10.73 0.49 4.84
N TRP A 147 10.37 -0.51 5.65
CA TRP A 147 9.03 -0.64 6.21
C TRP A 147 8.95 0.02 7.58
N PHE A 148 7.90 0.82 7.79
CA PHE A 148 7.64 1.53 9.02
C PHE A 148 6.22 1.31 9.52
N ASP A 149 6.05 1.32 10.83
CA ASP A 149 4.75 1.21 11.47
C ASP A 149 3.84 2.38 11.11
N VAL A 150 2.64 2.10 10.62
CA VAL A 150 1.62 3.12 10.35
C VAL A 150 0.95 3.52 11.66
N ALA A 151 1.02 4.80 12.00
CA ALA A 151 0.26 5.38 13.10
C ALA A 151 -1.19 5.66 12.69
N THR A 152 -1.39 6.27 11.52
CA THR A 152 -2.72 6.55 11.01
C THR A 152 -2.76 6.71 9.49
N PHE A 153 -3.89 6.36 8.89
CA PHE A 153 -4.22 6.69 7.50
C PHE A 153 -5.00 8.01 7.48
N LEU A 154 -4.46 9.02 6.80
CA LEU A 154 -4.97 10.39 6.81
C LEU A 154 -6.06 10.60 5.74
N THR A 155 -5.77 10.16 4.52
CA THR A 155 -6.65 10.26 3.36
C THR A 155 -6.22 9.24 2.29
N PHE A 156 -6.95 9.16 1.18
CA PHE A 156 -6.61 8.32 0.03
C PHE A 156 -6.79 9.11 -1.27
N ARG A 157 -6.18 8.62 -2.35
CA ARG A 157 -6.35 9.13 -3.71
C ARG A 157 -6.39 8.02 -4.74
N VAL A 158 -7.08 8.28 -5.84
CA VAL A 158 -7.08 7.39 -7.00
C VAL A 158 -6.30 8.07 -8.12
N MET A 159 -5.21 7.44 -8.54
CA MET A 159 -4.38 7.90 -9.64
C MET A 159 -5.12 7.74 -10.97
N TYR A 160 -4.71 8.48 -12.00
CA TYR A 160 -5.28 8.33 -13.35
C TYR A 160 -5.09 6.91 -13.91
N THR A 161 -4.04 6.21 -13.48
CA THR A 161 -3.78 4.79 -13.79
C THR A 161 -4.82 3.83 -13.17
N GLY A 162 -5.66 4.34 -12.26
CA GLY A 162 -6.59 3.56 -11.44
C GLY A 162 -5.96 2.91 -10.22
N GLU A 163 -4.69 3.21 -9.94
CA GLU A 163 -4.04 2.81 -8.70
C GLU A 163 -4.55 3.62 -7.52
N LEU A 164 -4.59 2.97 -6.35
CA LEU A 164 -5.10 3.56 -5.12
C LEU A 164 -3.93 3.76 -4.17
N GLU A 165 -3.76 5.00 -3.73
CA GLU A 165 -2.74 5.38 -2.76
C GLU A 165 -3.40 5.94 -1.49
N VAL A 166 -2.74 5.74 -0.36
CA VAL A 166 -3.13 6.29 0.94
C VAL A 166 -2.05 7.21 1.44
N ARG A 167 -2.46 8.32 2.07
CA ARG A 167 -1.56 9.20 2.79
C ARG A 167 -1.37 8.62 4.20
N VAL A 168 -0.18 8.16 4.51
CA VAL A 168 0.15 7.54 5.80
C VAL A 168 0.92 8.51 6.68
N ARG A 169 0.66 8.44 7.99
CA ARG A 169 1.54 8.96 9.03
C ARG A 169 2.25 7.79 9.69
N PHE A 170 3.57 7.81 9.70
CA PHE A 170 4.37 6.78 10.38
C PHE A 170 4.44 7.01 11.90
N SER A 171 4.62 5.93 12.64
CA SER A 171 4.75 5.95 14.10
C SER A 171 6.11 6.54 14.48
N GLY A 172 6.10 7.54 15.36
CA GLY A 172 7.33 8.22 15.79
C GLY A 172 7.79 9.36 14.88
N PHE A 173 7.10 9.61 13.77
CA PHE A 173 7.41 10.70 12.83
C PHE A 173 6.35 11.80 12.85
N SER A 174 6.75 13.01 12.49
CA SER A 174 5.86 14.17 12.35
C SER A 174 5.24 14.26 10.95
N HIS A 175 4.36 15.24 10.75
CA HIS A 175 3.54 15.38 9.54
C HIS A 175 4.31 15.72 8.26
N ASP A 176 5.50 16.30 8.40
CA ASP A 176 6.48 16.54 7.34
C ASP A 176 7.01 15.24 6.71
N GLU A 177 6.90 14.13 7.43
CA GLU A 177 7.31 12.80 6.98
C GLU A 177 6.13 11.96 6.45
N ASP A 178 4.93 12.54 6.34
CA ASP A 178 3.79 11.82 5.77
C ASP A 178 4.08 11.43 4.29
N GLU A 179 3.64 10.25 3.86
CA GLU A 179 3.91 9.75 2.51
C GLU A 179 2.64 9.24 1.82
N TRP A 180 2.59 9.40 0.49
CA TRP A 180 1.61 8.72 -0.36
C TRP A 180 2.14 7.34 -0.71
N VAL A 181 1.40 6.30 -0.32
CA VAL A 181 1.84 4.90 -0.47
C VAL A 181 0.77 4.12 -1.23
N ASN A 182 1.20 3.39 -2.26
CA ASN A 182 0.33 2.51 -3.03
C ASN A 182 -0.16 1.35 -2.15
N ILE A 183 -1.49 1.14 -2.09
CA ILE A 183 -2.07 0.14 -1.19
C ILE A 183 -1.62 -1.28 -1.56
N ARG A 184 -1.42 -1.58 -2.85
CA ARG A 184 -1.11 -2.95 -3.29
C ARG A 184 0.32 -3.35 -3.04
N SER A 185 1.26 -2.43 -3.24
CA SER A 185 2.69 -2.72 -3.13
C SER A 185 3.29 -2.27 -1.80
N GLY A 186 2.72 -1.26 -1.15
CA GLY A 186 3.35 -0.55 -0.05
C GLY A 186 2.60 -0.58 1.27
N ILE A 187 1.43 -1.22 1.38
CA ILE A 187 0.71 -1.39 2.66
C ILE A 187 0.51 -2.87 2.95
N ARG A 188 0.83 -3.29 4.18
CA ARG A 188 0.53 -4.64 4.64
C ARG A 188 0.28 -4.68 6.15
N GLU A 189 -0.30 -5.78 6.62
CA GLU A 189 -0.39 -6.05 8.06
C GLU A 189 1.02 -6.09 8.67
N ARG A 190 1.18 -5.55 9.87
CA ARG A 190 2.48 -5.46 10.55
C ARG A 190 3.13 -6.83 10.71
N SER A 191 4.44 -6.89 10.49
CA SER A 191 5.26 -8.08 10.72
C SER A 191 5.36 -8.40 12.22
N ILE A 192 5.43 -9.68 12.56
CA ILE A 192 5.41 -10.13 13.96
C ILE A 192 6.83 -10.46 14.39
N PRO A 193 7.34 -9.88 15.50
CA PRO A 193 8.65 -10.23 16.04
C PRO A 193 8.79 -11.74 16.30
N LEU A 194 9.93 -12.31 15.91
CA LEU A 194 10.16 -13.74 16.11
C LEU A 194 10.61 -14.03 17.54
N GLU A 195 9.75 -14.71 18.29
CA GLU A 195 10.09 -15.18 19.64
C GLU A 195 11.09 -16.35 19.59
N PRO A 196 12.05 -16.45 20.53
CA PRO A 196 13.04 -17.52 20.56
C PRO A 196 12.45 -18.94 20.51
N SER A 197 11.34 -19.14 21.21
CA SER A 197 10.60 -20.42 21.22
C SER A 197 9.92 -20.77 19.89
N GLU A 198 9.73 -19.77 19.02
CA GLU A 198 9.01 -19.87 17.76
C GLU A 198 9.93 -19.89 16.54
N CYS A 199 11.25 -19.86 16.73
CA CYS A 199 12.24 -19.87 15.65
C CYS A 199 12.04 -21.00 14.63
N HIS A 200 11.46 -22.13 15.06
CA HIS A 200 11.17 -23.30 14.25
C HIS A 200 10.08 -23.06 13.18
N LYS A 201 9.27 -22.00 13.33
CA LYS A 201 8.23 -21.64 12.36
C LYS A 201 8.81 -21.13 11.03
N VAL A 202 9.97 -20.46 11.09
CA VAL A 202 10.66 -19.91 9.92
C VAL A 202 11.30 -21.02 9.09
N LYS A 203 11.08 -20.98 7.77
CA LYS A 203 11.57 -21.94 6.78
C LYS A 203 12.37 -21.24 5.69
N VAL A 204 13.19 -22.03 4.99
CA VAL A 204 13.89 -21.56 3.79
C VAL A 204 12.87 -21.14 2.74
N GLY A 205 13.07 -19.98 2.13
CA GLY A 205 12.16 -19.36 1.18
C GLY A 205 11.15 -18.40 1.80
N ASP A 206 10.99 -18.36 3.12
CA ASP A 206 10.06 -17.43 3.77
C ASP A 206 10.51 -15.97 3.55
N LEU A 207 9.52 -15.09 3.38
CA LEU A 207 9.70 -13.64 3.42
C LEU A 207 9.72 -13.19 4.88
N LEU A 208 10.78 -12.47 5.26
CA LEU A 208 10.93 -11.86 6.58
C LEU A 208 11.12 -10.35 6.43
N LEU A 209 10.67 -9.61 7.44
CA LEU A 209 11.11 -8.24 7.66
C LEU A 209 12.35 -8.28 8.56
N CYS A 210 13.46 -7.77 8.06
CA CYS A 210 14.77 -7.92 8.70
C CYS A 210 15.36 -6.56 9.07
N TYR A 211 15.85 -6.46 10.29
CA TYR A 211 16.63 -5.33 10.76
C TYR A 211 18.05 -5.41 10.18
N ARG A 212 18.50 -4.33 9.56
CA ARG A 212 19.88 -4.17 9.10
C ARG A 212 20.39 -2.79 9.49
N ALA A 213 21.46 -2.77 10.27
CA ALA A 213 22.20 -1.56 10.61
C ALA A 213 23.48 -1.46 9.79
N ASN A 214 23.77 -0.26 9.29
CA ASN A 214 25.06 0.15 8.72
C ASN A 214 25.49 1.48 9.40
N GLU A 215 26.59 2.09 8.93
CA GLU A 215 27.14 3.30 9.54
C GLU A 215 26.16 4.49 9.49
N ASP A 216 25.30 4.54 8.48
CA ASP A 216 24.44 5.69 8.20
C ASP A 216 22.98 5.47 8.61
N HIS A 217 22.50 4.22 8.61
CA HIS A 217 21.08 3.89 8.76
C HIS A 217 20.86 2.54 9.48
N ALA A 218 19.72 2.44 10.17
CA ALA A 218 19.24 1.24 10.84
C ALA A 218 17.79 0.98 10.46
N LEU A 219 17.58 0.15 9.43
CA LEU A 219 16.31 0.03 8.72
C LEU A 219 15.76 -1.40 8.75
N TYR A 220 14.45 -1.51 8.59
CA TYR A 220 13.74 -2.75 8.41
C TYR A 220 13.40 -2.95 6.93
N SER A 221 13.93 -4.01 6.33
CA SER A 221 13.76 -4.28 4.90
C SER A 221 13.40 -5.74 4.64
N ASP A 222 12.75 -5.99 3.52
CA ASP A 222 12.35 -7.34 3.13
C ASP A 222 13.54 -8.19 2.69
N ALA A 223 13.59 -9.42 3.19
CA ALA A 223 14.58 -10.41 2.81
C ALA A 223 13.98 -11.81 2.76
N HIS A 224 14.53 -12.68 1.91
CA HIS A 224 14.13 -14.08 1.82
C HIS A 224 15.15 -14.98 2.52
N VAL A 225 14.67 -15.97 3.27
CA VAL A 225 15.55 -16.94 3.93
C VAL A 225 16.20 -17.84 2.89
N VAL A 226 17.53 -17.83 2.84
CA VAL A 226 18.34 -18.68 1.94
C VAL A 226 18.73 -19.98 2.61
N ARG A 227 19.17 -19.91 3.88
CA ARG A 227 19.49 -21.08 4.70
C ARG A 227 19.27 -20.77 6.18
N ILE A 228 19.13 -21.82 6.99
CA ILE A 228 19.00 -21.70 8.45
C ILE A 228 19.99 -22.63 9.12
N GLU A 229 20.83 -22.06 9.99
CA GLU A 229 21.80 -22.78 10.80
C GLU A 229 21.21 -22.97 12.19
N ARG A 230 20.58 -24.13 12.40
CA ARG A 230 19.88 -24.48 13.65
C ARG A 230 20.87 -24.88 14.73
N GLN A 231 20.68 -24.35 15.93
CA GLN A 231 21.50 -24.64 17.11
C GLN A 231 20.64 -25.15 18.27
N LEU A 232 21.25 -25.86 19.22
CA LEU A 232 20.58 -26.22 20.47
C LEU A 232 20.49 -24.99 21.36
N HIS A 233 19.28 -24.70 21.84
CA HIS A 233 19.01 -23.56 22.71
C HIS A 233 17.72 -23.77 23.52
N ASP A 234 17.49 -22.94 24.53
CA ASP A 234 16.27 -22.96 25.34
C ASP A 234 15.16 -22.07 24.73
N LYS A 235 14.03 -21.95 25.43
CA LYS A 235 12.87 -21.17 24.97
C LYS A 235 13.04 -19.66 25.13
N GLU A 236 14.05 -19.20 25.88
CA GLU A 236 14.25 -17.79 26.23
C GLU A 236 15.33 -17.13 25.35
N ASN A 237 16.27 -17.91 24.82
CA ASN A 237 17.35 -17.38 24.03
C ASN A 237 17.63 -18.25 22.80
N CYS A 238 17.35 -17.74 21.60
CA CYS A 238 17.59 -18.47 20.36
C CYS A 238 18.98 -18.13 19.80
N THR A 239 19.78 -19.17 19.55
CA THR A 239 21.14 -19.07 18.96
C THR A 239 21.20 -19.52 17.51
N CYS A 240 20.04 -19.74 16.86
CA CYS A 240 19.99 -20.04 15.44
C CYS A 240 20.44 -18.82 14.60
N THR A 241 21.09 -19.09 13.47
CA THR A 241 21.41 -18.05 12.47
C THR A 241 20.51 -18.22 11.25
N PHE A 242 19.81 -17.15 10.87
CA PHE A 242 18.97 -17.08 9.68
C PHE A 242 19.76 -16.33 8.60
N VAL A 243 20.20 -17.05 7.57
CA VAL A 243 20.88 -16.40 6.46
C VAL A 243 19.84 -15.97 5.45
N VAL A 244 19.70 -14.67 5.30
CA VAL A 244 18.69 -14.04 4.45
C VAL A 244 19.36 -13.31 3.29
N ARG A 245 18.63 -13.18 2.17
CA ARG A 245 19.01 -12.34 1.03
C ARG A 245 18.05 -11.17 0.92
N PHE A 246 18.56 -9.96 1.07
CA PHE A 246 17.76 -8.74 0.95
C PHE A 246 17.27 -8.52 -0.48
N GLN A 247 16.03 -8.06 -0.64
CA GLN A 247 15.45 -7.84 -1.97
C GLN A 247 16.09 -6.66 -2.71
N TYR A 248 16.56 -5.64 -1.99
CA TYR A 248 16.99 -4.38 -2.60
C TYR A 248 18.41 -4.44 -3.19
N ASP A 249 19.37 -5.08 -2.50
CA ASP A 249 20.78 -5.15 -2.92
C ASP A 249 21.29 -6.59 -3.14
N ASN A 250 20.45 -7.60 -2.94
CA ASN A 250 20.81 -9.02 -2.96
C ASN A 250 21.92 -9.42 -1.96
N ALA A 251 22.22 -8.59 -0.96
CA ALA A 251 23.21 -8.94 0.04
C ALA A 251 22.72 -10.11 0.89
N GLU A 252 23.61 -11.06 1.15
CA GLU A 252 23.36 -12.17 2.06
C GLU A 252 23.95 -11.88 3.44
N VAL A 253 23.11 -11.93 4.46
CA VAL A 253 23.50 -11.61 5.84
C VAL A 253 22.95 -12.68 6.77
N GLY A 254 23.78 -13.11 7.73
CA GLY A 254 23.35 -13.97 8.84
C GLY A 254 22.77 -13.11 9.96
N LEU A 255 21.49 -13.32 10.27
CA LEU A 255 20.76 -12.58 11.30
C LEU A 255 20.37 -13.52 12.46
N ASN A 256 20.26 -12.95 13.65
CA ASN A 256 19.76 -13.63 14.83
C ASN A 256 18.23 -13.49 14.96
N CYS A 257 17.65 -14.21 15.91
CA CYS A 257 16.19 -14.25 16.12
C CYS A 257 15.57 -12.87 16.42
N LYS A 258 16.31 -11.96 17.07
CA LYS A 258 15.80 -10.62 17.46
C LYS A 258 15.81 -9.62 16.31
N GLU A 259 16.49 -9.95 15.21
CA GLU A 259 16.66 -9.09 14.04
C GLU A 259 15.65 -9.42 12.93
N VAL A 260 14.74 -10.37 13.17
CA VAL A 260 13.80 -10.85 12.15
C VAL A 260 12.36 -10.84 12.68
N CYS A 261 11.45 -10.41 11.82
CA CYS A 261 10.01 -10.48 12.02
C CYS A 261 9.41 -11.33 10.89
N TYR A 262 8.49 -12.23 11.23
CA TYR A 262 7.81 -13.07 10.25
C TYR A 262 6.52 -12.42 9.76
N ARG A 263 6.11 -12.77 8.54
CA ARG A 263 4.86 -12.30 7.96
C ARG A 263 3.65 -13.04 8.58
N PRO A 264 2.56 -12.34 8.94
CA PRO A 264 1.29 -12.97 9.27
C PRO A 264 0.82 -13.91 8.15
N SER A 265 0.12 -14.99 8.53
CA SER A 265 -0.35 -16.06 7.64
C SER A 265 -1.65 -15.70 6.92
#